data_AF-A0A9J5WQ76-F1
#
_entry.id   AF-A0A9J5WQ76-F1
#
_cell.length_a   1.000
_cell.length_b   1.000
_cell.length_c   1.000
_cell.angle_alpha   90.00
_cell.angle_beta   90.00
_cell.angle_gamma   90.00
#
_symmetry.space_group_name_H-M   'P 1'
#
loop_
_entity.id
_entity.type
_entity.pdbx_description
1 polymer ?
#
loop_
_entity_poly.entity_id
_entity_poly.type
_entity_poly.pdbx_seq_one_letter_code
_entity_poly.pdbx_strand_id
1 'polypeptide(L)'
;MLKHLLVLWTICNIHIWKIIGKGIMKAFIGIEESDNNIYEKFKIFSRGLLVMDINLPGTTFYKAMKVGNELRKEMKMITEERREKLVEINSNLANVYYNDVLTQLIIEQDEDGNYETTATTITLTMKYLKQKPEFFNEIMEGVFREAIEDFTYEDFHVTKGWKIYLSFGATQKNGEYFPNPTKFDPSRFEGNEVVPYTSVSFGGGHRMCPGKEFARILILVFLHHVLKKI
;
A
#
# COMPACT_ATOMS: atom_id res chain seq x y z
N MET A 1 -27.60 8.96 18.19
CA MET A 1 -27.07 8.94 16.81
C MET A 1 -25.57 8.66 16.76
N LEU A 2 -24.67 9.62 17.07
CA LEU A 2 -23.21 9.48 16.90
C LEU A 2 -22.59 8.16 17.41
N LYS A 3 -22.95 7.70 18.63
CA LYS A 3 -22.41 6.44 19.18
C LYS A 3 -22.73 5.20 18.32
N HIS A 4 -23.92 5.14 17.69
CA HIS A 4 -24.24 4.04 16.76
C HIS A 4 -23.45 4.14 15.46
N LEU A 5 -23.22 5.35 14.94
CA LEU A 5 -22.38 5.54 13.75
C LEU A 5 -20.92 5.15 14.01
N LEU A 6 -20.36 5.49 15.18
CA LEU A 6 -19.03 5.06 15.62
C LEU A 6 -18.94 3.54 15.80
N VAL A 7 -19.95 2.90 16.40
CA VAL A 7 -20.00 1.43 16.56
C VAL A 7 -20.13 0.74 15.21
N LEU A 8 -21.00 1.20 14.31
CA LEU A 8 -21.13 0.67 12.96
C LEU A 8 -19.86 0.88 12.14
N TRP A 9 -19.25 2.06 12.19
CA TRP A 9 -17.96 2.36 11.54
C TRP A 9 -16.85 1.44 12.04
N THR A 10 -16.82 1.15 13.36
CA THR A 10 -15.83 0.25 13.97
C THR A 10 -16.07 -1.21 13.58
N ILE A 11 -17.31 -1.71 13.68
CA ILE A 11 -17.68 -3.10 13.31
C ILE A 11 -17.45 -3.33 11.82
N CYS A 12 -17.85 -2.38 10.98
CA CYS A 12 -17.65 -2.44 9.53
C CYS A 12 -16.15 -2.43 9.19
N ASN A 13 -15.36 -1.49 9.77
CA ASN A 13 -13.90 -1.50 9.61
C ASN A 13 -13.27 -2.82 10.03
N ILE A 14 -13.69 -3.44 11.14
CA ILE A 14 -13.11 -4.71 11.61
C ILE A 14 -13.39 -5.85 10.62
N HIS A 15 -14.61 -5.95 10.07
CA HIS A 15 -14.94 -7.01 9.12
C HIS A 15 -14.33 -6.78 7.74
N ILE A 16 -14.32 -5.51 7.29
CA ILE A 16 -13.57 -5.02 6.13
C ILE A 16 -12.11 -5.44 6.32
N TRP A 17 -11.36 -4.93 7.31
CA TRP A 17 -9.96 -5.27 7.56
C TRP A 17 -9.65 -6.76 7.77
N LYS A 18 -10.62 -7.57 8.22
CA LYS A 18 -10.45 -9.02 8.38
C LYS A 18 -10.38 -9.74 7.04
N ILE A 19 -11.38 -9.56 6.17
CA ILE A 19 -11.31 -10.06 4.78
C ILE A 19 -10.12 -9.37 4.08
N ILE A 20 -9.99 -8.09 4.39
CA ILE A 20 -8.96 -7.08 4.09
C ILE A 20 -7.54 -7.63 3.86
N GLY A 21 -6.76 -7.61 4.95
CA GLY A 21 -5.37 -8.04 4.95
C GLY A 21 -5.18 -9.54 4.70
N LYS A 22 -6.17 -10.40 4.94
CA LYS A 22 -6.10 -11.83 4.58
C LYS A 22 -5.93 -11.98 3.07
N GLY A 23 -6.71 -11.22 2.30
CA GLY A 23 -6.58 -11.15 0.86
C GLY A 23 -5.23 -10.61 0.39
N ILE A 24 -4.74 -9.52 1.00
CA ILE A 24 -3.39 -8.99 0.70
C ILE A 24 -2.32 -10.05 0.97
N MET A 25 -2.36 -10.73 2.12
CA MET A 25 -1.40 -11.78 2.49
C MET A 25 -1.44 -12.96 1.51
N LYS A 26 -2.63 -13.38 1.05
CA LYS A 26 -2.77 -14.42 0.02
C LYS A 26 -2.26 -13.96 -1.35
N ALA A 27 -2.51 -12.72 -1.75
CA ALA A 27 -2.07 -12.18 -3.03
C ALA A 27 -0.56 -11.92 -3.10
N PHE A 28 0.04 -11.42 -2.02
CA PHE A 28 1.46 -11.06 -1.98
C PHE A 28 2.37 -12.21 -1.55
N ILE A 29 1.88 -13.12 -0.71
CA ILE A 29 2.72 -14.12 -0.02
C ILE A 29 2.10 -15.53 -0.11
N GLY A 30 0.98 -15.73 -0.82
CA GLY A 30 0.37 -17.06 -1.02
C GLY A 30 -0.14 -17.75 0.26
N ILE A 31 -0.20 -17.05 1.39
CA ILE A 31 -0.59 -17.62 2.68
C ILE A 31 -2.12 -17.81 2.75
N GLU A 32 -2.54 -19.02 3.12
CA GLU A 32 -3.94 -19.43 3.26
C GLU A 32 -4.59 -18.95 4.57
N GLU A 33 -5.92 -19.04 4.66
CA GLU A 33 -6.69 -18.46 5.77
C GLU A 33 -6.43 -19.12 7.16
N SER A 34 -5.79 -20.29 7.19
CA SER A 34 -5.47 -21.06 8.38
C SER A 34 -4.34 -20.44 9.23
N ASP A 35 -3.34 -19.78 8.62
CA ASP A 35 -2.18 -19.22 9.34
C ASP A 35 -2.49 -17.84 9.95
N ASN A 36 -3.31 -17.87 11.01
CA ASN A 36 -3.74 -16.66 11.72
C ASN A 36 -2.58 -15.94 12.44
N ASN A 37 -1.42 -16.58 12.65
CA ASN A 37 -0.30 -16.02 13.39
C ASN A 37 0.35 -14.85 12.62
N ILE A 38 0.74 -15.10 11.36
CA ILE A 38 1.36 -14.07 10.51
C ILE A 38 0.35 -12.95 10.20
N TYR A 39 -0.94 -13.28 10.02
CA TYR A 39 -1.99 -12.27 9.80
C TYR A 39 -2.22 -11.34 11.02
N GLU A 40 -2.34 -11.88 12.23
CA GLU A 40 -2.51 -11.04 13.44
C GLU A 40 -1.25 -10.21 13.74
N LYS A 41 -0.06 -10.75 13.44
CA LYS A 41 1.19 -9.96 13.46
C LYS A 41 1.17 -8.82 12.45
N PHE A 42 0.80 -9.07 11.20
CA PHE A 42 0.66 -8.04 10.15
C PHE A 42 -0.31 -6.93 10.58
N LYS A 43 -1.44 -7.29 11.20
CA LYS A 43 -2.46 -6.39 11.75
C LYS A 43 -1.99 -5.59 12.98
N ILE A 44 -0.99 -6.04 13.72
CA ILE A 44 -0.31 -5.22 14.76
C ILE A 44 0.70 -4.27 14.10
N PHE A 45 1.44 -4.76 13.09
CA PHE A 45 2.43 -3.98 12.35
C PHE A 45 1.80 -2.82 11.55
N SER A 46 0.73 -3.06 10.79
CA SER A 46 0.08 -2.03 9.96
C SER A 46 -0.42 -0.84 10.77
N ARG A 47 -0.93 -1.10 11.99
CA ARG A 47 -1.38 -0.06 12.94
C ARG A 47 -0.24 0.79 13.49
N GLY A 48 1.02 0.39 13.28
CA GLY A 48 2.20 1.21 13.51
C GLY A 48 2.47 2.24 12.42
N LEU A 49 2.01 2.01 11.18
CA LEU A 49 2.26 2.89 10.02
C LEU A 49 1.38 4.15 10.03
N LEU A 50 0.40 4.22 10.94
CA LEU A 50 -0.65 5.24 11.02
C LEU A 50 -0.57 6.06 12.31
N VAL A 51 0.50 5.89 13.09
CA VAL A 51 0.74 6.57 14.37
C VAL A 51 2.10 7.28 14.33
N MET A 52 2.31 8.25 15.21
CA MET A 52 3.60 8.93 15.32
C MET A 52 4.71 7.97 15.74
N ASP A 53 5.91 8.14 15.14
CA ASP A 53 7.08 7.23 15.21
C ASP A 53 7.80 7.16 16.58
N ILE A 54 7.05 7.28 17.69
CA ILE A 54 7.57 7.30 19.05
C ILE A 54 7.86 5.87 19.53
N ASN A 55 9.11 5.43 19.35
CA ASN A 55 9.59 4.10 19.74
C ASN A 55 9.88 3.95 21.25
N LEU A 56 8.89 4.27 22.09
CA LEU A 56 8.98 4.10 23.55
C LEU A 56 8.19 2.88 24.03
N PRO A 57 8.68 2.13 25.05
CA PRO A 57 7.99 0.94 25.56
C PRO A 57 6.51 1.20 25.90
N GLY A 58 5.63 0.42 25.27
CA GLY A 58 4.19 0.49 25.46
C GLY A 58 3.40 1.21 24.34
N THR A 59 4.04 2.07 23.54
CA THR A 59 3.36 2.74 22.40
C THR A 59 2.92 1.74 21.33
N THR A 60 1.96 2.15 20.49
CA THR A 60 1.54 1.39 19.31
C THR A 60 2.71 1.19 18.34
N PHE A 61 3.51 2.24 18.11
CA PHE A 61 4.68 2.17 17.23
C PHE A 61 5.75 1.18 17.74
N TYR A 62 6.09 1.21 19.04
CA TYR A 62 7.02 0.25 19.64
C TYR A 62 6.55 -1.21 19.48
N LYS A 63 5.25 -1.47 19.70
CA LYS A 63 4.65 -2.80 19.51
C LYS A 63 4.73 -3.24 18.04
N ALA A 64 4.37 -2.35 17.12
CA ALA A 64 4.46 -2.60 15.68
C ALA A 64 5.89 -2.85 15.21
N MET A 65 6.88 -2.07 15.67
CA MET A 65 8.29 -2.25 15.32
C MET A 65 8.86 -3.56 15.85
N LYS A 66 8.49 -3.98 17.07
CA LYS A 66 8.86 -5.31 17.58
C LYS A 66 8.30 -6.41 16.67
N VAL A 67 7.00 -6.37 16.38
CA VAL A 67 6.33 -7.38 15.55
C VAL A 67 6.82 -7.37 14.10
N GLY A 68 7.14 -6.19 13.53
CA GLY A 68 7.76 -6.06 12.20
C GLY A 68 9.15 -6.71 12.12
N ASN A 69 9.91 -6.71 13.22
CA ASN A 69 11.19 -7.43 13.30
C ASN A 69 11.02 -8.95 13.43
N GLU A 70 9.89 -9.44 13.97
CA GLU A 70 9.54 -10.86 13.95
C GLU A 70 9.06 -11.30 12.57
N LEU A 71 8.13 -10.53 11.96
CA LEU A 71 7.64 -10.74 10.59
C LEU A 71 8.79 -10.77 9.57
N ARG A 72 9.80 -9.91 9.69
CA ARG A 72 10.97 -9.91 8.78
C ARG A 72 11.78 -11.20 8.86
N LYS A 73 11.84 -11.86 10.03
CA LYS A 73 12.49 -13.17 10.18
C LYS A 73 11.66 -14.26 9.54
N GLU A 74 10.35 -14.28 9.82
CA GLU A 74 9.39 -15.23 9.23
C GLU A 74 9.39 -15.14 7.70
N MET A 75 9.38 -13.93 7.14
CA MET A 75 9.44 -13.74 5.69
C MET A 75 10.75 -14.20 5.08
N LYS A 76 11.90 -14.01 5.76
CA LYS A 76 13.17 -14.57 5.27
C LYS A 76 13.14 -16.10 5.23
N MET A 77 12.54 -16.76 6.23
CA MET A 77 12.40 -18.22 6.23
C MET A 77 11.50 -18.71 5.08
N ILE A 78 10.35 -18.05 4.86
CA ILE A 78 9.43 -18.38 3.75
C ILE A 78 10.09 -18.14 2.39
N THR A 79 10.89 -17.08 2.24
CA THR A 79 11.65 -16.82 1.00
C THR A 79 12.66 -17.92 0.71
N GLU A 80 13.41 -18.39 1.72
CA GLU A 80 14.45 -19.40 1.51
C GLU A 80 13.86 -20.80 1.28
N GLU A 81 12.86 -21.20 2.06
CA GLU A 81 12.13 -22.47 1.86
C GLU A 81 11.49 -22.55 0.46
N ARG A 82 11.02 -21.40 -0.08
CA ARG A 82 10.53 -21.33 -1.46
C ARG A 82 11.66 -21.41 -2.48
N ARG A 83 12.80 -20.77 -2.25
CA ARG A 83 13.96 -20.87 -3.17
C ARG A 83 14.40 -22.32 -3.34
N GLU A 84 14.53 -23.07 -2.25
CA GLU A 84 14.88 -24.49 -2.28
C GLU A 84 13.88 -25.29 -3.15
N LYS A 85 12.57 -25.12 -2.92
CA LYS A 85 11.50 -25.77 -3.70
C LYS A 85 11.42 -25.31 -5.16
N LEU A 86 11.84 -24.08 -5.46
CA LEU A 86 11.87 -23.50 -6.81
C LEU A 86 13.17 -23.83 -7.58
N VAL A 87 14.16 -24.44 -6.93
CA VAL A 87 15.29 -25.13 -7.58
C VAL A 87 14.93 -26.58 -7.90
N GLU A 88 14.17 -27.25 -7.02
CA GLU A 88 13.65 -28.61 -7.25
C GLU A 88 12.57 -28.64 -8.35
N ILE A 89 11.64 -27.68 -8.35
CA ILE A 89 10.62 -27.51 -9.39
C ILE A 89 11.14 -26.57 -10.47
N ASN A 90 11.37 -27.09 -11.68
CA ASN A 90 11.73 -26.30 -12.87
C ASN A 90 10.89 -25.01 -12.96
N SER A 91 11.56 -23.86 -13.07
CA SER A 91 10.96 -22.53 -12.94
C SER A 91 9.75 -22.26 -13.83
N ASN A 92 9.63 -22.94 -14.98
CA ASN A 92 8.45 -22.84 -15.85
C ASN A 92 7.17 -23.43 -15.22
N LEU A 93 7.29 -24.36 -14.27
CA LEU A 93 6.20 -24.91 -13.46
C LEU A 93 5.93 -24.12 -12.17
N ALA A 94 6.83 -23.21 -11.76
CA ALA A 94 6.64 -22.41 -10.55
C ALA A 94 5.33 -21.61 -10.56
N ASN A 95 5.01 -21.02 -11.71
CA ASN A 95 3.78 -20.24 -11.95
C ASN A 95 2.48 -21.10 -11.93
N VAL A 96 2.61 -22.43 -11.95
CA VAL A 96 1.49 -23.37 -11.82
C VAL A 96 1.21 -23.69 -10.35
N TYR A 97 2.24 -23.76 -9.52
CA TYR A 97 2.13 -24.03 -8.08
C TYR A 97 1.92 -22.76 -7.23
N TYR A 98 2.53 -21.65 -7.62
CA TYR A 98 2.52 -20.39 -6.87
C TYR A 98 1.99 -19.25 -7.74
N ASN A 99 0.89 -18.66 -7.29
CA ASN A 99 0.21 -17.54 -7.94
C ASN A 99 0.10 -16.40 -6.92
N ASP A 100 1.26 -15.86 -6.53
CA ASP A 100 1.46 -14.80 -5.55
C ASP A 100 2.69 -13.94 -5.87
N VAL A 101 2.72 -12.68 -5.41
CA VAL A 101 3.78 -11.72 -5.77
C VAL A 101 5.17 -12.19 -5.31
N LEU A 102 5.33 -12.65 -4.07
CA LEU A 102 6.63 -13.04 -3.51
C LEU A 102 7.32 -14.11 -4.37
N THR A 103 6.56 -15.07 -4.90
CA THR A 103 7.15 -16.10 -5.75
C THR A 103 7.64 -15.53 -7.09
N GLN A 104 6.96 -14.55 -7.68
CA GLN A 104 7.48 -13.82 -8.85
C GLN A 104 8.78 -13.07 -8.52
N LEU A 105 8.85 -12.42 -7.35
CA LEU A 105 10.04 -11.71 -6.87
C LEU A 105 11.24 -12.62 -6.57
N ILE A 106 11.02 -13.93 -6.39
CA ILE A 106 12.09 -14.92 -6.19
C ILE A 106 12.62 -15.44 -7.54
N ILE A 107 11.77 -15.46 -8.57
CA ILE A 107 12.11 -15.97 -9.91
C ILE A 107 12.78 -14.89 -10.78
N GLU A 108 12.32 -13.65 -10.71
CA GLU A 108 12.78 -12.55 -11.60
C GLU A 108 14.13 -11.99 -11.08
N GLN A 109 15.23 -12.57 -11.58
CA GLN A 109 16.61 -12.08 -11.46
C GLN A 109 16.93 -11.07 -12.57
N ASP A 110 17.91 -10.20 -12.36
CA ASP A 110 18.47 -9.34 -13.41
C ASP A 110 19.48 -10.09 -14.30
N GLU A 111 19.97 -9.42 -15.36
CA GLU A 111 20.86 -10.02 -16.37
C GLU A 111 22.23 -10.45 -15.80
N ASP A 112 22.65 -9.89 -14.66
CA ASP A 112 23.86 -10.27 -13.91
C ASP A 112 23.59 -11.36 -12.84
N GLY A 113 22.36 -11.87 -12.73
CA GLY A 113 21.95 -12.87 -11.75
C GLY A 113 21.75 -12.32 -10.32
N ASN A 114 21.69 -11.00 -10.16
CA ASN A 114 21.39 -10.36 -8.88
C ASN A 114 19.87 -10.23 -8.68
N TYR A 115 19.49 -9.72 -7.50
CA TYR A 115 18.11 -9.49 -7.10
C TYR A 115 17.89 -7.98 -6.85
N GLU A 116 18.12 -7.14 -7.87
CA GLU A 116 18.11 -5.68 -7.71
C GLU A 116 16.71 -5.07 -7.47
N THR A 117 16.58 -4.56 -6.24
CA THR A 117 15.85 -3.35 -5.81
C THR A 117 14.33 -3.18 -6.04
N THR A 118 13.83 -2.18 -5.31
CA THR A 118 12.40 -1.84 -5.17
C THR A 118 11.71 -1.49 -6.50
N ALA A 119 12.46 -1.14 -7.55
CA ALA A 119 11.89 -0.85 -8.88
C ALA A 119 11.31 -2.11 -9.54
N THR A 120 12.04 -3.22 -9.46
CA THR A 120 11.61 -4.56 -9.91
C THR A 120 10.42 -5.03 -9.07
N THR A 121 10.50 -4.83 -7.75
CA THR A 121 9.38 -5.11 -6.82
C THR A 121 8.11 -4.32 -7.16
N ILE A 122 8.24 -3.02 -7.45
CA ILE A 122 7.14 -2.13 -7.85
C ILE A 122 6.52 -2.59 -9.16
N THR A 123 7.35 -2.85 -10.17
CA THR A 123 6.92 -3.28 -11.52
C THR A 123 6.16 -4.60 -11.46
N LEU A 124 6.68 -5.59 -10.72
CA LEU A 124 6.05 -6.90 -10.58
C LEU A 124 4.78 -6.87 -9.73
N THR A 125 4.77 -6.06 -8.68
CA THR A 125 3.56 -5.76 -7.91
C THR A 125 2.49 -5.16 -8.84
N MET A 126 2.81 -4.15 -9.64
CA MET A 126 1.85 -3.55 -10.58
C MET A 126 1.38 -4.52 -11.68
N LYS A 127 2.28 -5.33 -12.25
CA LYS A 127 2.03 -6.38 -13.27
C LYS A 127 1.09 -7.48 -12.74
N TYR A 128 1.25 -7.87 -11.47
CA TYR A 128 0.43 -8.89 -10.81
C TYR A 128 -0.91 -8.33 -10.29
N LEU A 129 -0.91 -7.18 -9.61
CA LEU A 129 -2.12 -6.57 -9.03
C LEU A 129 -3.18 -6.22 -10.10
N LYS A 130 -2.75 -5.95 -11.34
CA LYS A 130 -3.64 -5.80 -12.51
C LYS A 130 -4.52 -7.04 -12.78
N GLN A 131 -4.17 -8.21 -12.24
CA GLN A 131 -4.80 -9.51 -12.53
C GLN A 131 -5.65 -10.07 -11.38
N LYS A 132 -5.69 -9.41 -10.21
CA LYS A 132 -6.36 -9.90 -8.98
C LYS A 132 -7.25 -8.81 -8.37
N PRO A 133 -8.51 -8.61 -8.81
CA PRO A 133 -9.29 -7.40 -8.55
C PRO A 133 -9.77 -7.09 -7.10
N GLU A 134 -9.16 -7.66 -6.05
CA GLU A 134 -9.90 -7.98 -4.80
C GLU A 134 -9.41 -7.40 -3.44
N PHE A 135 -8.18 -6.84 -3.28
CA PHE A 135 -7.63 -6.46 -1.95
C PHE A 135 -7.21 -5.00 -1.61
N PHE A 136 -8.18 -4.12 -1.36
CA PHE A 136 -8.18 -2.97 -0.40
C PHE A 136 -7.52 -1.59 -0.62
N ASN A 137 -7.91 -0.66 0.29
CA ASN A 137 -7.59 0.76 0.38
C ASN A 137 -7.29 1.20 1.82
N GLU A 138 -6.37 2.15 1.98
CA GLU A 138 -6.27 3.07 3.13
C GLU A 138 -5.75 4.43 2.62
N ILE A 139 -6.09 5.55 3.26
CA ILE A 139 -5.78 6.90 2.77
C ILE A 139 -4.64 7.50 3.60
N MET A 140 -3.51 7.81 2.95
CA MET A 140 -2.45 8.63 3.56
C MET A 140 -2.74 10.12 3.39
N GLU A 141 -2.60 10.90 4.47
CA GLU A 141 -2.91 12.33 4.46
C GLU A 141 -1.75 13.22 3.93
N GLY A 142 -0.54 12.66 3.88
CA GLY A 142 0.66 13.28 3.30
C GLY A 142 1.90 12.40 3.49
N VAL A 143 3.07 12.87 3.03
CA VAL A 143 4.35 12.16 3.17
C VAL A 143 5.51 13.11 3.49
N PHE A 144 6.47 12.62 4.28
CA PHE A 144 7.73 13.34 4.54
C PHE A 144 8.77 13.13 3.43
N ARG A 145 9.62 14.14 3.24
CA ARG A 145 10.82 14.17 2.39
C ARG A 145 11.94 14.87 3.13
N GLU A 146 13.14 14.82 2.58
CA GLU A 146 14.31 15.55 3.07
C GLU A 146 14.95 16.31 1.91
N ALA A 147 15.38 17.55 2.16
CA ALA A 147 16.17 18.32 1.21
C ALA A 147 17.58 17.70 1.07
N ILE A 148 17.92 17.19 -0.11
CA ILE A 148 19.23 16.55 -0.36
C ILE A 148 20.35 17.55 -0.65
N GLU A 149 19.99 18.79 -0.93
CA GLU A 149 20.85 19.95 -1.24
C GLU A 149 20.11 21.23 -0.85
N ASP A 150 20.81 22.37 -0.88
CA ASP A 150 20.21 23.69 -0.65
C ASP A 150 19.49 24.14 -1.93
N PHE A 151 18.24 24.58 -1.83
CA PHE A 151 17.48 25.10 -2.96
C PHE A 151 16.58 26.27 -2.56
N THR A 152 16.10 27.02 -3.54
CA THR A 152 15.09 28.07 -3.35
C THR A 152 13.84 27.71 -4.13
N TYR A 153 12.68 27.80 -3.48
CA TYR A 153 11.36 27.59 -4.07
C TYR A 153 10.49 28.79 -3.74
N GLU A 154 10.02 29.49 -4.78
CA GLU A 154 9.42 30.82 -4.64
C GLU A 154 10.37 31.73 -3.82
N ASP A 155 9.87 32.43 -2.80
CA ASP A 155 10.70 33.26 -1.91
C ASP A 155 11.33 32.48 -0.74
N PHE A 156 11.15 31.15 -0.67
CA PHE A 156 11.63 30.31 0.43
C PHE A 156 12.96 29.62 0.10
N HIS A 157 13.99 29.94 0.88
CA HIS A 157 15.25 29.19 0.86
C HIS A 157 15.17 27.97 1.80
N VAL A 158 15.39 26.78 1.25
CA VAL A 158 15.32 25.49 1.95
C VAL A 158 16.70 24.86 1.97
N THR A 159 17.30 24.76 3.15
CA THR A 159 18.64 24.16 3.31
C THR A 159 18.58 22.63 3.41
N LYS A 160 19.65 21.97 2.97
CA LYS A 160 19.91 20.54 3.07
C LYS A 160 19.62 19.98 4.46
N GLY A 161 19.02 18.79 4.51
CA GLY A 161 18.60 18.11 5.74
C GLY A 161 17.24 18.55 6.29
N TRP A 162 16.63 19.62 5.78
CA TRP A 162 15.27 20.02 6.18
C TRP A 162 14.24 18.95 5.85
N LYS A 163 13.34 18.66 6.81
CA LYS A 163 12.23 17.73 6.63
C LYS A 163 11.03 18.48 6.03
N ILE A 164 10.63 18.08 4.83
CA ILE A 164 9.52 18.69 4.08
C ILE A 164 8.31 17.76 4.21
N TYR A 165 7.14 18.29 4.59
CA TYR A 165 5.89 17.53 4.63
C TYR A 165 5.00 17.88 3.44
N LEU A 166 4.78 16.92 2.55
CA LEU A 166 3.89 17.05 1.39
C LEU A 166 2.47 16.65 1.81
N SER A 167 1.63 17.64 2.15
CA SER A 167 0.25 17.41 2.58
C SER A 167 -0.68 17.17 1.38
N PHE A 168 -0.99 15.90 1.11
CA PHE A 168 -1.96 15.53 0.07
C PHE A 168 -3.34 16.10 0.38
N GLY A 169 -3.72 16.09 1.67
CA GLY A 169 -4.97 16.66 2.16
C GLY A 169 -5.09 18.18 1.96
N ALA A 170 -3.99 18.92 1.81
CA ALA A 170 -4.01 20.35 1.45
C ALA A 170 -4.10 20.54 -0.06
N THR A 171 -3.25 19.87 -0.85
CA THR A 171 -3.23 19.97 -2.32
C THR A 171 -4.59 19.62 -2.92
N GLN A 172 -5.23 18.55 -2.45
CA GLN A 172 -6.56 18.12 -2.94
C GLN A 172 -7.72 18.98 -2.41
N LYS A 173 -7.44 19.97 -1.54
CA LYS A 173 -8.40 20.98 -1.07
C LYS A 173 -8.11 22.38 -1.62
N ASN A 174 -7.11 22.58 -2.47
CA ASN A 174 -6.92 23.86 -3.16
C ASN A 174 -8.08 24.11 -4.13
N GLY A 175 -8.85 25.18 -3.91
CA GLY A 175 -9.99 25.58 -4.75
C GLY A 175 -9.60 26.03 -6.16
N GLU A 176 -8.33 26.39 -6.39
CA GLU A 176 -7.74 26.69 -7.70
C GLU A 176 -7.79 25.48 -8.64
N TYR A 177 -7.46 24.28 -8.13
CA TYR A 177 -7.42 23.03 -8.90
C TYR A 177 -8.71 22.21 -8.76
N PHE A 178 -9.40 22.33 -7.61
CA PHE A 178 -10.61 21.59 -7.31
C PHE A 178 -11.72 22.52 -6.82
N PRO A 179 -12.44 23.22 -7.73
CA PRO A 179 -13.56 24.09 -7.37
C PRO A 179 -14.60 23.37 -6.50
N ASN A 180 -15.05 24.02 -5.42
CA ASN A 180 -15.88 23.41 -4.37
C ASN A 180 -15.28 22.09 -3.84
N PRO A 181 -14.08 22.09 -3.23
CA PRO A 181 -13.33 20.87 -2.91
C PRO A 181 -13.97 20.03 -1.79
N THR A 182 -14.82 20.64 -0.97
CA THR A 182 -15.60 19.96 0.09
C THR A 182 -16.87 19.27 -0.43
N LYS A 183 -17.28 19.55 -1.67
CA LYS A 183 -18.45 18.91 -2.32
C LYS A 183 -17.99 17.60 -2.97
N PHE A 184 -18.55 16.47 -2.52
CA PHE A 184 -18.44 15.22 -3.27
C PHE A 184 -19.12 15.37 -4.62
N ASP A 185 -18.32 15.34 -5.68
CA ASP A 185 -18.75 15.54 -7.06
C ASP A 185 -17.80 14.75 -7.97
N PRO A 186 -18.22 13.58 -8.48
CA PRO A 186 -17.38 12.76 -9.37
C PRO A 186 -17.14 13.41 -10.74
N SER A 187 -18.09 14.22 -11.24
CA SER A 187 -18.08 14.76 -12.60
C SER A 187 -16.90 15.71 -12.87
N ARG A 188 -16.27 16.24 -11.82
CA ARG A 188 -15.03 17.05 -11.91
C ARG A 188 -13.85 16.33 -12.57
N PHE A 189 -13.92 15.00 -12.71
CA PHE A 189 -12.90 14.16 -13.34
C PHE A 189 -13.32 13.67 -14.74
N GLU A 190 -14.42 14.18 -15.29
CA GLU A 190 -14.89 13.90 -16.64
C GLU A 190 -14.42 15.00 -17.62
N GLY A 191 -14.05 14.59 -18.84
CA GLY A 191 -13.70 15.48 -19.96
C GLY A 191 -12.38 16.26 -19.84
N ASN A 192 -11.88 16.53 -18.63
CA ASN A 192 -10.70 17.36 -18.39
C ASN A 192 -9.49 16.54 -17.93
N GLU A 193 -8.30 16.89 -18.42
CA GLU A 193 -7.05 16.32 -17.91
C GLU A 193 -6.68 16.97 -16.57
N VAL A 194 -6.36 16.15 -15.57
CA VAL A 194 -6.08 16.63 -14.21
C VAL A 194 -4.66 17.18 -14.16
N VAL A 195 -4.52 18.46 -13.77
CA VAL A 195 -3.23 19.16 -13.67
C VAL A 195 -2.19 18.31 -12.90
N PRO A 196 -0.98 18.10 -13.43
CA PRO A 196 0.03 17.26 -12.80
C PRO A 196 0.29 17.63 -11.33
N TYR A 197 0.51 16.62 -10.49
CA TYR A 197 0.76 16.75 -9.04
C TYR A 197 -0.37 17.39 -8.21
N THR A 198 -1.56 17.62 -8.75
CA THR A 198 -2.72 18.11 -7.96
C THR A 198 -3.53 16.98 -7.31
N SER A 199 -3.81 15.89 -8.05
CA SER A 199 -4.52 14.72 -7.51
C SER A 199 -3.54 13.67 -6.96
N VAL A 200 -3.17 13.85 -5.68
CA VAL A 200 -2.04 13.15 -5.03
C VAL A 200 -2.45 12.15 -3.96
N SER A 201 -3.67 11.59 -3.99
CA SER A 201 -4.11 10.55 -3.03
C SER A 201 -3.21 9.29 -3.03
N PHE A 202 -2.45 9.09 -4.10
CA PHE A 202 -1.46 8.02 -4.25
C PHE A 202 -0.03 8.57 -4.42
N GLY A 203 0.24 9.80 -3.99
CA GLY A 203 1.50 10.51 -4.25
C GLY A 203 1.69 10.88 -5.72
N GLY A 204 2.94 11.02 -6.16
CA GLY A 204 3.29 11.41 -7.52
C GLY A 204 4.76 11.16 -7.88
N GLY A 205 5.08 11.29 -9.17
CA GLY A 205 6.42 11.07 -9.72
C GLY A 205 6.95 9.65 -9.48
N HIS A 206 8.28 9.50 -9.42
CA HIS A 206 8.99 8.23 -9.21
C HIS A 206 8.66 7.49 -7.89
N ARG A 207 7.86 8.10 -7.01
CA ARG A 207 7.41 7.52 -5.74
C ARG A 207 5.87 7.53 -5.62
N MET A 208 5.15 7.55 -6.75
CA MET A 208 3.72 7.26 -6.80
C MET A 208 3.47 5.82 -6.29
N CYS A 209 2.38 5.61 -5.56
CA CYS A 209 2.07 4.32 -4.95
C CYS A 209 1.79 3.25 -6.02
N PRO A 210 2.49 2.10 -6.01
CA PRO A 210 2.25 1.00 -6.96
C PRO A 210 0.83 0.41 -6.83
N GLY A 211 0.20 0.57 -5.66
CA GLY A 211 -1.19 0.15 -5.41
C GLY A 211 -2.27 1.04 -6.04
N LYS A 212 -1.94 2.11 -6.78
CA LYS A 212 -2.93 3.05 -7.35
C LYS A 212 -3.95 2.37 -8.27
N GLU A 213 -3.49 1.67 -9.31
CA GLU A 213 -4.41 1.06 -10.28
C GLU A 213 -5.14 -0.17 -9.73
N PHE A 214 -4.52 -0.83 -8.74
CA PHE A 214 -5.16 -1.85 -7.92
C PHE A 214 -6.34 -1.25 -7.13
N ALA A 215 -6.10 -0.21 -6.33
CA ALA A 215 -7.11 0.53 -5.59
C ALA A 215 -8.26 1.05 -6.47
N ARG A 216 -7.95 1.48 -7.71
CA ARG A 216 -8.94 1.85 -8.72
C ARG A 216 -9.84 0.65 -9.11
N ILE A 217 -9.25 -0.47 -9.51
CA ILE A 217 -9.98 -1.70 -9.86
C ILE A 217 -10.87 -2.15 -8.69
N LEU A 218 -10.37 -2.02 -7.47
CA LEU A 218 -11.04 -2.44 -6.24
C LEU A 218 -12.32 -1.69 -5.94
N ILE A 219 -12.25 -0.36 -6.01
CA ILE A 219 -13.42 0.50 -5.81
C ILE A 219 -14.49 0.15 -6.86
N LEU A 220 -14.09 -0.09 -8.11
CA LEU A 220 -15.00 -0.46 -9.20
C LEU A 220 -15.65 -1.84 -8.98
N VAL A 221 -14.89 -2.87 -8.58
CA VAL A 221 -15.44 -4.21 -8.32
C VAL A 221 -16.33 -4.24 -7.08
N PHE A 222 -15.97 -3.52 -6.02
CA PHE A 222 -16.82 -3.37 -4.83
C PHE A 222 -18.14 -2.68 -5.18
N LEU A 223 -18.08 -1.51 -5.84
CA LEU A 223 -19.27 -0.78 -6.28
C LEU A 223 -20.14 -1.63 -7.22
N HIS A 224 -19.55 -2.39 -8.15
CA HIS A 224 -20.28 -3.30 -9.03
C HIS A 224 -21.07 -4.36 -8.27
N HIS A 225 -20.50 -4.95 -7.21
CA HIS A 225 -21.17 -5.97 -6.40
C HIS A 225 -22.21 -5.40 -5.43
N VAL A 226 -22.03 -4.15 -4.96
CA VAL A 226 -23.04 -3.44 -4.16
C VAL A 226 -24.22 -3.03 -5.03
N LEU A 227 -23.96 -2.37 -6.17
CA LEU A 227 -25.00 -1.83 -7.07
C LEU A 227 -25.78 -2.93 -7.83
N LYS A 228 -25.25 -4.15 -7.94
CA LYS A 228 -25.99 -5.32 -8.45
C LYS A 228 -26.83 -6.07 -7.39
N LYS A 229 -26.79 -5.63 -6.13
CA LYS A 229 -27.54 -6.23 -5.00
C LYS A 229 -28.55 -5.26 -4.37
N ILE A 230 -28.87 -4.19 -5.10
CA ILE A 230 -29.89 -3.18 -4.83
C ILE A 230 -30.90 -3.27 -5.97
#